data_AF-A0A382P6Q6-F1
#
_entry.id   AF-A0A382P6Q6-F1
#
_cell.length_a   1.000
_cell.length_b   1.000
_cell.length_c   1.000
_cell.angle_alpha   90.00
_cell.angle_beta   90.00
_cell.angle_gamma   90.00
#
_symmetry.space_group_name_H-M   'P 1'
#
loop_
_entity.id
_entity.type
_entity.pdbx_description
1 polymer ?
#
loop_
_entity_poly.entity_id
_entity_poly.type
_entity_poly.pdbx_seq_one_letter_code
_entity_poly.pdbx_strand_id
1 'polypeptide(L)'
;MAKLAQVNDRDIAAAIRLGCRTMQNVFNADDEQVPFFRSLIEPETLLAHSEYHSESHVPGRHLNALLNAEHVLGISLDEEAIDNHRRATLLSYSGPVALPMNRHEVGGPLANFCPHNLREGFHALYALATYRDDTEARELAERSIADIGKLWSPNGRWDLQAIKDLGIDFLDSRGFIQSEGRMLGPLVKYYHATGYAPALELALVLKEKAIGEFYLPDGAFDQERFDT
;
A
#
# COMPACT_ATOMS: atom_id res chain seq x y z
N MET A 1 -2.01 28.77 6.73
CA MET A 1 -1.52 27.65 7.58
C MET A 1 -0.57 28.21 8.62
N ALA A 2 -0.82 27.97 9.91
CA ALA A 2 0.16 28.30 10.95
C ALA A 2 1.41 27.42 10.74
N LYS A 3 2.60 28.05 10.71
CA LYS A 3 3.87 27.33 10.59
C LYS A 3 4.15 26.66 11.94
N LEU A 4 4.33 25.34 11.95
CA LEU A 4 4.74 24.64 13.17
C LEU A 4 6.08 25.21 13.65
N ALA A 5 6.12 25.73 14.87
CA ALA A 5 7.31 26.40 15.42
C ALA A 5 8.42 25.42 15.83
N GLN A 6 8.10 24.13 15.96
CA GLN A 6 9.00 23.07 16.43
C GLN A 6 9.15 21.98 15.37
N VAL A 7 9.57 22.35 14.16
CA VAL A 7 9.93 21.38 13.11
C VAL A 7 11.44 21.20 13.15
N ASN A 8 11.90 19.95 13.26
CA ASN A 8 13.30 19.63 13.10
C ASN A 8 13.71 19.78 11.63
N ASP A 9 14.40 20.87 11.31
CA ASP A 9 14.91 21.21 9.97
C ASP A 9 16.42 21.03 9.82
N ARG A 10 17.09 20.43 10.83
CA ARG A 10 18.56 20.31 10.87
C ARG A 10 19.09 18.90 11.06
N ASP A 11 18.25 17.95 11.50
CA ASP A 11 18.66 16.55 11.71
C ASP A 11 17.63 15.59 11.11
N ILE A 12 17.88 15.18 9.86
CA ILE A 12 17.03 14.22 9.15
C ILE A 12 16.98 12.85 9.85
N ALA A 13 18.06 12.41 10.50
CA ALA A 13 18.09 11.12 11.17
C ALA A 13 17.22 11.13 12.42
N ALA A 14 17.24 12.22 13.21
CA ALA A 14 16.33 12.39 14.33
C ALA A 14 14.86 12.47 13.88
N ALA A 15 14.57 13.14 12.76
CA ALA A 15 13.23 13.18 12.18
C ALA A 15 12.74 11.77 11.77
N ILE A 16 13.61 10.98 11.12
CA ILE A 16 13.30 9.59 10.74
C ILE A 16 13.05 8.72 11.98
N ARG A 17 13.89 8.81 13.02
CA ARG A 17 13.69 8.06 14.27
C ARG A 17 12.35 8.40 14.94
N LEU A 18 11.96 9.68 14.93
CA LEU A 18 10.66 10.10 15.46
C LEU A 18 9.50 9.49 14.67
N GLY A 19 9.57 9.50 13.34
CA GLY A 19 8.57 8.86 12.49
C GLY A 19 8.48 7.35 12.71
N CYS A 20 9.63 6.68 12.83
CA CYS A 20 9.70 5.24 13.11
C CYS A 20 9.01 4.91 14.45
N ARG A 21 9.20 5.75 15.48
CA ARG A 21 8.55 5.54 16.78
C ARG A 21 7.03 5.52 16.63
N THR A 22 6.44 6.47 15.90
CA THR A 22 4.98 6.47 15.66
C THR A 22 4.52 5.21 14.93
N MET A 23 5.17 4.85 13.82
CA MET A 23 4.78 3.69 13.01
C MET A 23 4.82 2.34 13.77
N GLN A 24 5.59 2.26 14.86
CA GLN A 24 5.70 1.10 15.74
C GLN A 24 4.70 1.10 16.91
N ASN A 25 3.84 2.11 17.04
CA ASN A 25 2.95 2.30 18.20
C ASN A 25 1.49 2.61 17.81
N VAL A 26 1.04 2.23 16.61
CA VAL A 26 -0.30 2.56 16.07
C VAL A 26 -1.26 1.37 16.01
N PHE A 27 -1.00 0.32 16.80
CA PHE A 27 -1.72 -0.94 16.71
C PHE A 27 -2.99 -0.95 17.57
N ASN A 28 -4.03 -1.61 17.05
CA ASN A 28 -5.28 -1.85 17.78
C ASN A 28 -5.20 -3.19 18.53
N ALA A 29 -4.97 -3.11 19.85
CA ALA A 29 -4.88 -4.30 20.70
C ALA A 29 -6.19 -5.12 20.75
N ASP A 30 -7.33 -4.49 20.48
CA ASP A 30 -8.65 -5.14 20.45
C ASP A 30 -8.95 -5.79 19.09
N ASP A 31 -8.03 -5.71 18.13
CA ASP A 31 -8.19 -6.20 16.75
C ASP A 31 -6.89 -6.82 16.22
N GLU A 32 -6.32 -7.74 17.01
CA GLU A 32 -5.13 -8.52 16.63
C GLU A 32 -3.93 -7.68 16.18
N GLN A 33 -3.81 -6.46 16.73
CA GLN A 33 -2.77 -5.49 16.39
C GLN A 33 -2.81 -4.99 14.94
N VAL A 34 -3.95 -5.02 14.26
CA VAL A 34 -4.12 -4.29 12.99
C VAL A 34 -3.90 -2.79 13.24
N PRO A 35 -3.10 -2.10 12.42
CA PRO A 35 -2.81 -0.69 12.66
C PRO A 35 -4.02 0.21 12.37
N PHE A 36 -4.23 1.21 13.24
CA PHE A 36 -5.21 2.26 12.99
C PHE A 36 -4.83 3.09 11.77
N PHE A 37 -5.80 3.46 10.95
CA PHE A 37 -5.58 4.40 9.84
C PHE A 37 -5.69 5.86 10.29
N ARG A 38 -6.70 6.19 11.10
CA ARG A 38 -6.96 7.56 11.53
C ARG A 38 -6.40 7.80 12.91
N SER A 39 -5.77 8.97 13.07
CA SER A 39 -5.44 9.54 14.36
C SER A 39 -5.89 11.00 14.37
N LEU A 40 -6.69 11.35 15.36
CA LEU A 40 -7.19 12.70 15.60
C LEU A 40 -6.87 13.06 17.04
N ILE A 41 -6.43 14.29 17.28
CA ILE A 41 -6.19 14.82 18.63
C ILE A 41 -7.36 15.72 19.03
N GLU A 42 -7.79 16.58 18.10
CA GLU A 42 -8.88 17.54 18.28
C GLU A 42 -9.90 17.46 17.12
N PRO A 43 -11.19 17.74 17.36
CA PRO A 43 -11.77 18.14 18.65
C PRO A 43 -11.92 16.99 19.65
N GLU A 44 -11.89 15.75 19.17
CA GLU A 44 -11.97 14.54 19.99
C GLU A 44 -10.77 13.66 19.67
N THR A 45 -10.09 13.18 20.71
CA THR A 45 -8.96 12.26 20.54
C THR A 45 -9.48 10.90 20.10
N LEU A 46 -9.06 10.44 18.93
CA LEU A 46 -9.54 9.22 18.31
C LEU A 46 -8.39 8.50 17.61
N LEU A 47 -8.34 7.19 17.80
CA LEU A 47 -7.71 6.26 16.88
C LEU A 47 -8.81 5.42 16.25
N ALA A 48 -8.83 5.30 14.92
CA ALA A 48 -9.94 4.63 14.24
C ALA A 48 -9.52 3.79 13.03
N HIS A 49 -10.25 2.68 12.89
CA HIS A 49 -10.31 1.86 11.69
C HIS A 49 -10.79 2.67 10.49
N SER A 50 -10.33 2.30 9.31
CA SER A 50 -10.90 2.72 8.04
C SER A 50 -11.15 1.51 7.17
N GLU A 51 -12.39 1.34 6.74
CA GLU A 51 -12.79 0.31 5.79
C GLU A 51 -12.08 0.40 4.43
N TYR A 52 -11.39 1.51 4.16
CA TYR A 52 -10.65 1.74 2.92
C TYR A 52 -9.15 1.48 3.07
N HIS A 53 -8.57 1.45 4.28
CA HIS A 53 -7.12 1.63 4.43
C HIS A 53 -6.42 0.85 5.55
N SER A 54 -7.09 0.41 6.62
CA SER A 54 -6.36 -0.09 7.81
C SER A 54 -5.42 -1.24 7.47
N GLU A 55 -5.91 -2.31 6.84
CA GLU A 55 -5.14 -3.49 6.51
C GLU A 55 -4.35 -3.32 5.20
N SER A 56 -5.01 -2.77 4.18
CA SER A 56 -4.46 -2.72 2.81
C SER A 56 -3.47 -1.59 2.57
N HIS A 57 -3.45 -0.56 3.41
CA HIS A 57 -2.70 0.67 3.16
C HIS A 57 -1.60 0.93 4.20
N VAL A 58 -1.96 0.89 5.48
CA VAL A 58 -1.06 1.32 6.56
C VAL A 58 0.19 0.44 6.67
N PRO A 59 0.09 -0.91 6.67
CA PRO A 59 1.27 -1.77 6.78
C PRO A 59 2.29 -1.51 5.68
N GLY A 60 1.82 -1.30 4.45
CA GLY A 60 2.66 -0.99 3.30
C GLY A 60 3.47 0.28 3.45
N ARG A 61 2.84 1.36 3.92
CA ARG A 61 3.55 2.61 4.20
C ARG A 61 4.59 2.42 5.30
N HIS A 62 4.22 1.70 6.35
CA HIS A 62 5.05 1.55 7.53
C HIS A 62 6.23 0.61 7.28
N LEU A 63 6.01 -0.59 6.72
CA LEU A 63 7.06 -1.56 6.41
C LEU A 63 8.10 -0.98 5.44
N ASN A 64 7.67 -0.36 4.35
CA ASN A 64 8.59 0.23 3.39
C ASN A 64 9.38 1.42 3.99
N ALA A 65 8.83 2.14 4.97
CA ALA A 65 9.55 3.23 5.64
C ALA A 65 10.49 2.71 6.75
N LEU A 66 9.99 1.86 7.65
CA LEU A 66 10.70 1.29 8.79
C LEU A 66 11.92 0.50 8.32
N LEU A 67 11.71 -0.50 7.45
CA LEU A 67 12.78 -1.41 7.02
C LEU A 67 13.83 -0.69 6.16
N ASN A 68 13.43 0.33 5.40
CA ASN A 68 14.38 1.19 4.70
C ASN A 68 15.17 2.09 5.67
N ALA A 69 14.53 2.61 6.73
CA ALA A 69 15.21 3.40 7.75
C ALA A 69 16.24 2.58 8.54
N GLU A 70 15.92 1.34 8.89
CA GLU A 70 16.88 0.38 9.45
C GLU A 70 18.05 0.16 8.49
N HIS A 71 17.76 -0.16 7.23
CA HIS A 71 18.79 -0.43 6.23
C HIS A 71 19.75 0.75 6.01
N VAL A 72 19.23 1.97 5.91
CA VAL A 72 20.01 3.17 5.58
C VAL A 72 20.71 3.78 6.80
N LEU A 73 20.09 3.73 7.98
CA LEU A 73 20.58 4.43 9.17
C LEU A 73 21.03 3.50 10.31
N GLY A 74 20.87 2.19 10.16
CA GLY A 74 21.16 1.22 11.23
C GLY A 74 20.28 1.41 12.46
N ILE A 75 19.04 1.90 12.28
CA ILE A 75 18.09 2.08 13.38
C ILE A 75 17.61 0.69 13.83
N SER A 76 17.71 0.41 15.13
CA SER A 76 17.06 -0.77 15.71
C SER A 76 15.54 -0.58 15.71
N LEU A 77 14.84 -1.52 15.07
CA LEU A 77 13.40 -1.59 15.08
C LEU A 77 12.92 -2.59 16.13
N ASP A 78 11.68 -2.43 16.55
CA ASP A 78 10.94 -3.41 17.32
C ASP A 78 10.38 -4.48 16.36
N GLU A 79 10.92 -5.69 16.45
CA GLU A 79 10.48 -6.80 15.58
C GLU A 79 9.03 -7.22 15.84
N GLU A 80 8.47 -6.99 17.04
CA GLU A 80 7.05 -7.24 17.28
C GLU A 80 6.18 -6.29 16.44
N ALA A 81 6.60 -5.04 16.31
CA ALA A 81 5.92 -4.07 15.46
C ALA A 81 6.03 -4.43 13.96
N ILE A 82 7.18 -4.96 13.52
CA ILE A 82 7.33 -5.48 12.15
C ILE A 82 6.39 -6.66 11.92
N ASP A 83 6.31 -7.59 12.86
CA ASP A 83 5.46 -8.76 12.77
C ASP A 83 3.95 -8.39 12.80
N ASN A 84 3.55 -7.37 13.57
CA ASN A 84 2.19 -6.81 13.52
C ASN A 84 1.84 -6.30 12.11
N HIS A 85 2.71 -5.50 11.49
CA HIS A 85 2.49 -5.02 10.12
C HIS A 85 2.52 -6.16 9.10
N ARG A 86 3.40 -7.16 9.28
CA ARG A 86 3.44 -8.36 8.45
C ARG A 86 2.10 -9.10 8.52
N ARG A 87 1.60 -9.41 9.72
CA ARG A 87 0.30 -10.08 9.90
C ARG A 87 -0.85 -9.29 9.27
N ALA A 88 -0.91 -7.98 9.47
CA ALA A 88 -1.93 -7.13 8.84
C ALA A 88 -1.83 -7.15 7.30
N THR A 89 -0.62 -7.20 6.74
CA THR A 89 -0.40 -7.36 5.30
C THR A 89 -0.94 -8.71 4.82
N LEU A 90 -0.56 -9.81 5.48
CA LEU A 90 -1.02 -11.15 5.10
C LEU A 90 -2.54 -11.28 5.19
N LEU A 91 -3.13 -10.72 6.25
CA LEU A 91 -4.58 -10.61 6.39
C LEU A 91 -5.18 -9.88 5.19
N SER A 92 -4.65 -8.71 4.82
CA SER A 92 -5.18 -7.95 3.67
C SER A 92 -5.20 -8.75 2.36
N TYR A 93 -4.29 -9.71 2.19
CA TYR A 93 -4.17 -10.56 1.01
C TYR A 93 -4.79 -11.97 1.17
N SER A 94 -5.44 -12.28 2.30
CA SER A 94 -6.00 -13.61 2.57
C SER A 94 -7.44 -13.77 2.07
N GLY A 95 -7.92 -12.85 1.22
CA GLY A 95 -9.24 -12.90 0.60
C GLY A 95 -9.35 -13.93 -0.52
N PRO A 96 -10.47 -13.93 -1.27
CA PRO A 96 -10.69 -14.86 -2.38
C PRO A 96 -9.72 -14.65 -3.57
N VAL A 97 -9.03 -13.52 -3.63
CA VAL A 97 -7.97 -13.19 -4.59
C VAL A 97 -6.82 -12.49 -3.87
N ALA A 98 -5.61 -12.58 -4.42
CA ALA A 98 -4.43 -11.96 -3.84
C ALA A 98 -4.37 -10.44 -4.13
N LEU A 99 -5.38 -9.70 -3.70
CA LEU A 99 -5.42 -8.23 -3.78
C LEU A 99 -5.39 -7.63 -2.36
N PRO A 100 -4.91 -6.39 -2.18
CA PRO A 100 -4.91 -5.74 -0.87
C PRO A 100 -6.33 -5.31 -0.48
N MET A 101 -7.03 -6.16 0.25
CA MET A 101 -8.41 -5.99 0.69
C MET A 101 -8.50 -5.43 2.12
N ASN A 102 -9.67 -4.89 2.47
CA ASN A 102 -9.99 -4.45 3.83
C ASN A 102 -11.28 -5.10 4.34
N ARG A 103 -11.48 -4.97 5.65
CA ARG A 103 -12.75 -5.26 6.33
C ARG A 103 -13.58 -3.98 6.44
N HIS A 104 -14.91 -4.08 6.34
CA HIS A 104 -15.79 -2.94 6.61
C HIS A 104 -15.72 -2.47 8.06
N GLU A 105 -15.59 -3.42 8.97
CA GLU A 105 -15.52 -3.18 10.41
C GLU A 105 -14.51 -4.13 11.07
N VAL A 106 -14.06 -3.73 12.26
CA VAL A 106 -13.18 -4.54 13.11
C VAL A 106 -13.83 -5.88 13.39
N GLY A 107 -13.07 -6.97 13.23
CA GLY A 107 -13.56 -8.35 13.40
C GLY A 107 -14.46 -8.87 12.27
N GLY A 108 -14.76 -8.07 11.24
CA GLY A 108 -15.53 -8.49 10.07
C GLY A 108 -14.74 -9.33 9.07
N PRO A 109 -15.39 -9.86 8.02
CA PRO A 109 -14.69 -10.50 6.90
C PRO A 109 -14.00 -9.46 6.00
N LEU A 110 -12.95 -9.88 5.29
CA LEU A 110 -12.39 -9.11 4.18
C LEU A 110 -13.44 -9.04 3.08
N ALA A 111 -13.87 -7.83 2.77
CA ALA A 111 -15.07 -7.62 1.98
C ALA A 111 -14.83 -6.67 0.80
N ASN A 112 -13.90 -5.72 0.92
CA ASN A 112 -13.75 -4.69 -0.09
C ASN A 112 -12.33 -4.58 -0.65
N PHE A 113 -12.25 -4.11 -1.89
CA PHE A 113 -11.01 -3.84 -2.61
C PHE A 113 -11.06 -2.42 -3.18
N CYS A 114 -10.05 -1.61 -2.85
CA CYS A 114 -9.84 -0.28 -3.44
C CYS A 114 -8.51 -0.27 -4.20
N PRO A 115 -8.51 -0.09 -5.54
CA PRO A 115 -7.29 -0.07 -6.34
C PRO A 115 -6.25 0.97 -5.88
N HIS A 116 -6.70 2.04 -5.20
CA HIS A 116 -5.83 3.01 -4.52
C HIS A 116 -4.77 2.35 -3.62
N ASN A 117 -5.06 1.19 -3.03
CA ASN A 117 -4.17 0.54 -2.07
C ASN A 117 -3.15 -0.39 -2.70
N LEU A 118 -3.19 -0.61 -4.03
CA LEU A 118 -2.24 -1.47 -4.72
C LEU A 118 -0.78 -1.05 -4.48
N ARG A 119 -0.51 0.27 -4.50
CA ARG A 119 0.83 0.79 -4.21
C ARG A 119 1.31 0.36 -2.83
N GLU A 120 0.50 0.60 -1.82
CA GLU A 120 0.82 0.28 -0.44
C GLU A 120 0.96 -1.23 -0.23
N GLY A 121 0.04 -2.03 -0.76
CA GLY A 121 0.15 -3.50 -0.73
C GLY A 121 1.48 -4.00 -1.30
N PHE A 122 1.87 -3.55 -2.49
CA PHE A 122 3.18 -3.91 -3.04
C PHE A 122 4.37 -3.30 -2.29
N HIS A 123 4.22 -2.16 -1.63
CA HIS A 123 5.26 -1.64 -0.73
C HIS A 123 5.50 -2.57 0.46
N ALA A 124 4.44 -3.15 1.05
CA ALA A 124 4.58 -4.14 2.13
C ALA A 124 5.34 -5.37 1.64
N LEU A 125 4.85 -5.98 0.56
CA LEU A 125 5.39 -7.24 0.04
C LEU A 125 6.83 -7.09 -0.44
N TYR A 126 7.16 -5.98 -1.11
CA TYR A 126 8.55 -5.64 -1.46
C TYR A 126 9.44 -5.52 -0.22
N ALA A 127 9.01 -4.79 0.80
CA ALA A 127 9.85 -4.51 1.96
C ALA A 127 10.12 -5.80 2.75
N LEU A 128 9.10 -6.64 2.94
CA LEU A 128 9.23 -7.94 3.60
C LEU A 128 10.15 -8.89 2.81
N ALA A 129 9.93 -9.01 1.50
CA ALA A 129 10.77 -9.83 0.63
C ALA A 129 12.24 -9.38 0.63
N THR A 130 12.48 -8.07 0.61
CA THR A 130 13.84 -7.51 0.46
C THR A 130 14.62 -7.50 1.76
N TYR A 131 14.00 -7.10 2.87
CA TYR A 131 14.71 -6.82 4.12
C TYR A 131 14.54 -7.90 5.18
N ARG A 132 13.63 -8.86 4.98
CA ARG A 132 13.39 -9.98 5.90
C ARG A 132 13.40 -11.35 5.20
N ASP A 133 13.66 -11.42 3.89
CA ASP A 133 13.62 -12.64 3.08
C ASP A 133 12.31 -13.44 3.25
N ASP A 134 11.20 -12.71 3.38
CA ASP A 134 9.90 -13.29 3.64
C ASP A 134 9.36 -14.00 2.39
N THR A 135 9.45 -15.33 2.40
CA THR A 135 9.03 -16.17 1.26
C THR A 135 7.52 -16.09 1.02
N GLU A 136 6.71 -16.00 2.08
CA GLU A 136 5.25 -15.90 1.95
C GLU A 136 4.85 -14.57 1.31
N ALA A 137 5.50 -13.47 1.70
CA ALA A 137 5.31 -12.17 1.06
C ALA A 137 5.73 -12.18 -0.42
N ARG A 138 6.79 -12.93 -0.76
CA ARG A 138 7.20 -13.10 -2.16
C ARG A 138 6.12 -13.81 -2.96
N GLU A 139 5.66 -14.97 -2.49
CA GLU A 139 4.60 -15.73 -3.15
C GLU A 139 3.31 -14.91 -3.31
N LEU A 140 2.95 -14.12 -2.29
CA LEU A 140 1.79 -13.24 -2.36
C LEU A 140 1.94 -12.15 -3.41
N ALA A 141 3.12 -11.55 -3.57
CA ALA A 141 3.35 -10.55 -4.62
C ALA A 141 3.20 -11.17 -6.01
N GLU A 142 3.75 -12.36 -6.22
CA GLU A 142 3.68 -13.06 -7.50
C GLU A 142 2.24 -13.48 -7.84
N ARG A 143 1.49 -14.01 -6.85
CA ARG A 143 0.06 -14.30 -6.98
C ARG A 143 -0.75 -13.03 -7.25
N SER A 144 -0.44 -11.93 -6.57
CA SER A 144 -1.13 -10.65 -6.76
C SER A 144 -0.96 -10.11 -8.18
N ILE A 145 0.27 -10.14 -8.71
CA ILE A 145 0.54 -9.76 -10.10
C ILE A 145 -0.26 -10.65 -11.08
N ALA A 146 -0.32 -11.96 -10.82
CA ALA A 146 -1.08 -12.89 -11.65
C ALA A 146 -2.60 -12.63 -11.60
N ASP A 147 -3.15 -12.33 -10.42
CA ASP A 147 -4.59 -12.03 -10.25
C ASP A 147 -4.95 -10.67 -10.86
N ILE A 148 -4.09 -9.66 -10.75
CA ILE A 148 -4.22 -8.40 -11.50
C ILE A 148 -4.28 -8.68 -13.00
N GLY A 149 -3.41 -9.55 -13.52
CA GLY A 149 -3.42 -9.93 -14.94
C GLY A 149 -4.69 -10.65 -15.41
N LYS A 150 -5.46 -11.25 -14.50
CA LYS A 150 -6.77 -11.87 -14.80
C LYS A 150 -7.92 -10.87 -14.72
N LEU A 151 -7.85 -9.95 -13.76
CA LEU A 151 -8.98 -9.10 -13.37
C LEU A 151 -8.88 -7.67 -13.92
N TRP A 152 -7.72 -7.25 -14.40
CA TRP A 152 -7.51 -5.89 -14.89
C TRP A 152 -6.83 -5.89 -16.26
N SER A 153 -7.25 -4.98 -17.13
CA SER A 153 -6.57 -4.70 -18.38
C SER A 153 -6.42 -3.20 -18.60
N PRO A 154 -5.37 -2.74 -19.31
CA PRO A 154 -5.12 -1.31 -19.52
C PRO A 154 -6.26 -0.60 -20.26
N ASN A 155 -6.98 -1.32 -21.12
CA ASN A 155 -8.07 -0.77 -21.93
C ASN A 155 -9.47 -1.07 -21.36
N GLY A 156 -9.63 -2.17 -20.63
CA GLY A 156 -10.91 -2.62 -20.07
C GLY A 156 -11.14 -2.25 -18.60
N ARG A 157 -10.15 -1.65 -17.93
CA ARG A 157 -10.13 -1.45 -16.46
C ARG A 157 -10.33 -2.78 -15.74
N TRP A 158 -10.87 -2.75 -14.51
CA TRP A 158 -11.21 -3.92 -13.73
C TRP A 158 -12.46 -4.61 -14.28
N ASP A 159 -12.44 -5.94 -14.32
CA ASP A 159 -13.63 -6.77 -14.52
C ASP A 159 -14.49 -6.75 -13.25
N LEU A 160 -15.35 -5.73 -13.15
CA LEU A 160 -16.22 -5.53 -11.99
C LEU A 160 -17.20 -6.67 -11.78
N GLN A 161 -17.60 -7.38 -12.85
CA GLN A 161 -18.50 -8.52 -12.71
C GLN A 161 -17.76 -9.70 -12.08
N ALA A 162 -16.55 -10.01 -12.55
CA ALA A 162 -15.72 -11.06 -11.95
C ALA A 162 -15.39 -10.75 -10.47
N ILE A 163 -15.06 -9.50 -10.15
CA ILE A 163 -14.83 -9.06 -8.76
C ILE A 163 -16.08 -9.25 -7.90
N LYS A 164 -17.25 -8.85 -8.41
CA LYS A 164 -18.52 -9.04 -7.71
C LYS A 164 -18.87 -10.51 -7.51
N ASP A 165 -18.60 -11.36 -8.49
CA ASP A 165 -18.86 -12.81 -8.42
C ASP A 165 -17.96 -13.50 -7.37
N LEU A 166 -16.81 -12.90 -7.04
CA LEU A 166 -15.95 -13.29 -5.92
C LEU A 166 -16.46 -12.80 -4.55
N GLY A 167 -17.56 -12.06 -4.52
CA GLY A 167 -18.13 -11.47 -3.29
C GLY A 167 -17.35 -10.26 -2.78
N ILE A 168 -16.62 -9.57 -3.66
CA ILE A 168 -15.80 -8.40 -3.30
C ILE A 168 -16.53 -7.11 -3.66
N ASP A 169 -16.64 -6.21 -2.70
CA ASP A 169 -17.10 -4.86 -2.90
C ASP A 169 -15.97 -4.00 -3.51
N PHE A 170 -16.13 -3.65 -4.77
CA PHE A 170 -15.19 -2.77 -5.47
C PHE A 170 -15.42 -1.31 -5.05
N LEU A 171 -14.41 -0.70 -4.44
CA LEU A 171 -14.43 0.70 -4.02
C LEU A 171 -13.68 1.55 -5.03
N ASP A 172 -14.44 2.29 -5.83
CA ASP A 172 -13.91 3.13 -6.88
C ASP A 172 -12.94 4.18 -6.32
N SER A 173 -11.86 4.40 -7.07
CA SER A 173 -10.83 5.37 -6.75
C SER A 173 -10.64 6.30 -7.96
N ARG A 174 -10.37 7.59 -7.69
CA ARG A 174 -10.44 8.71 -8.65
C ARG A 174 -9.51 8.57 -9.86
N GLY A 175 -9.87 7.71 -10.81
CA GLY A 175 -9.14 7.47 -12.05
C GLY A 175 -7.87 6.63 -11.91
N PHE A 176 -7.28 6.27 -13.06
CA PHE A 176 -6.13 5.37 -13.15
C PHE A 176 -4.89 5.86 -12.39
N ILE A 177 -4.58 7.16 -12.50
CA ILE A 177 -3.36 7.72 -11.89
C ILE A 177 -3.39 7.68 -10.36
N GLN A 178 -4.56 7.81 -9.74
CA GLN A 178 -4.72 7.74 -8.29
C GLN A 178 -4.93 6.30 -7.77
N SER A 179 -4.95 5.34 -8.68
CA SER A 179 -5.35 3.95 -8.48
C SER A 179 -4.20 3.01 -8.90
N GLU A 180 -4.37 2.26 -9.97
CA GLU A 180 -3.43 1.23 -10.45
C GLU A 180 -2.10 1.85 -10.86
N GLY A 181 -2.10 3.04 -11.46
CA GLY A 181 -0.87 3.71 -11.88
C GLY A 181 0.14 3.91 -10.74
N ARG A 182 -0.33 3.95 -9.49
CA ARG A 182 0.51 4.15 -8.30
C ARG A 182 1.37 2.94 -7.97
N MET A 183 1.04 1.74 -8.46
CA MET A 183 1.82 0.54 -8.19
C MET A 183 3.07 0.41 -9.07
N LEU A 184 3.26 1.29 -10.08
CA LEU A 184 4.44 1.30 -10.95
C LEU A 184 5.75 1.32 -10.15
N GLY A 185 5.86 2.24 -9.18
CA GLY A 185 7.05 2.38 -8.35
C GLY A 185 7.40 1.11 -7.55
N PRO A 186 6.51 0.58 -6.71
CA PRO A 186 6.79 -0.63 -5.95
C PRO A 186 6.98 -1.88 -6.81
N LEU A 187 6.33 -2.02 -7.97
CA LEU A 187 6.60 -3.13 -8.90
C LEU A 187 8.04 -3.11 -9.43
N VAL A 188 8.55 -1.93 -9.80
CA VAL A 188 9.95 -1.78 -10.23
C VAL A 188 10.91 -2.10 -9.08
N LYS A 189 10.61 -1.64 -7.86
CA LYS A 189 11.39 -2.01 -6.66
C LYS A 189 11.41 -3.52 -6.44
N TYR A 190 10.25 -4.17 -6.54
CA TYR A 190 10.13 -5.61 -6.39
C TYR A 190 10.95 -6.37 -7.43
N TYR A 191 10.85 -6.00 -8.71
CA TYR A 191 11.68 -6.57 -9.78
C TYR A 191 13.18 -6.42 -9.48
N HIS A 192 13.63 -5.24 -9.05
CA HIS A 192 15.05 -5.05 -8.72
C HIS A 192 15.52 -5.92 -7.56
N ALA A 193 14.66 -6.14 -6.57
CA ALA A 193 15.00 -6.96 -5.40
C ALA A 193 14.98 -8.47 -5.68
N THR A 194 14.05 -8.94 -6.50
CA THR A 194 13.79 -10.39 -6.66
C THR A 194 14.12 -10.96 -8.03
N GLY A 195 14.24 -10.10 -9.04
CA GLY A 195 14.35 -10.51 -10.44
C GLY A 195 13.05 -11.05 -11.06
N TYR A 196 11.90 -10.95 -10.38
CA TYR A 196 10.62 -11.49 -10.88
C TYR A 196 10.11 -10.68 -12.08
N ALA A 197 10.36 -11.20 -13.28
CA ALA A 197 10.09 -10.52 -14.55
C ALA A 197 8.63 -10.00 -14.70
N PRO A 198 7.58 -10.73 -14.30
CA PRO A 198 6.20 -10.24 -14.44
C PRO A 198 5.91 -8.94 -13.68
N ALA A 199 6.66 -8.61 -12.63
CA ALA A 199 6.53 -7.32 -11.96
C ALA A 199 6.95 -6.16 -12.88
N LEU A 200 8.05 -6.33 -13.61
CA LEU A 200 8.51 -5.32 -14.58
C LEU A 200 7.58 -5.24 -15.78
N GLU A 201 7.08 -6.38 -16.27
CA GLU A 201 6.12 -6.42 -17.38
C GLU A 201 4.85 -5.63 -17.05
N LEU A 202 4.27 -5.85 -15.87
CA LEU A 202 3.11 -5.08 -15.41
C LEU A 202 3.46 -3.59 -15.23
N ALA A 203 4.63 -3.27 -14.68
CA ALA A 203 5.07 -1.88 -14.54
C ALA A 203 5.20 -1.16 -15.89
N LEU A 204 5.68 -1.86 -16.92
CA LEU A 204 5.77 -1.33 -18.29
C LEU A 204 4.39 -1.08 -18.89
N VAL A 205 3.42 -1.98 -18.70
CA VAL A 205 2.03 -1.77 -19.13
C VAL A 205 1.44 -0.51 -18.49
N LEU A 206 1.63 -0.34 -17.18
CA LEU A 206 1.17 0.87 -16.47
C LEU A 206 1.85 2.12 -16.99
N LYS A 207 3.16 2.04 -17.27
CA LYS A 207 3.94 3.14 -17.83
C LYS A 207 3.40 3.56 -19.19
N GLU A 208 3.12 2.60 -20.09
CA GLU A 208 2.61 2.91 -21.43
C GLU A 208 1.26 3.63 -21.34
N LYS A 209 0.35 3.13 -20.49
CA LYS A 209 -0.92 3.80 -20.24
C LYS A 209 -0.73 5.21 -19.68
N ALA A 210 0.15 5.38 -18.69
CA ALA A 210 0.39 6.68 -18.05
C ALA A 210 0.88 7.74 -19.05
N ILE A 211 1.88 7.43 -19.89
CA ILE A 211 2.43 8.39 -20.84
C ILE A 211 1.60 8.52 -22.13
N GLY A 212 0.82 7.49 -22.48
CA GLY A 212 -0.04 7.51 -23.65
C GLY A 212 -1.32 8.32 -23.44
N GLU A 213 -1.84 8.36 -22.21
CA GLU A 213 -3.15 8.93 -21.92
C GLU A 213 -3.12 10.13 -20.96
N PHE A 214 -2.18 10.18 -20.01
CA PHE A 214 -2.23 11.15 -18.89
C PHE A 214 -1.11 12.20 -18.95
N TYR A 215 0.14 11.76 -19.11
CA TYR A 215 1.32 12.64 -19.17
C TYR A 215 1.72 12.91 -20.62
N LEU A 216 1.09 13.92 -21.23
CA LEU A 216 1.29 14.26 -22.64
C LEU A 216 2.68 14.86 -22.92
N PRO A 217 3.15 14.83 -24.18
CA PRO A 217 4.49 15.28 -24.56
C PRO A 217 4.81 16.76 -24.25
N ASP A 218 3.79 17.59 -24.07
CA ASP A 218 3.93 19.01 -23.74
C ASP A 218 4.18 19.27 -22.24
N GLY A 219 4.11 18.23 -21.40
CA GLY A 219 4.29 18.32 -19.96
C GLY A 219 3.13 19.00 -19.23
N ALA A 220 1.99 19.21 -19.90
CA ALA A 220 0.82 19.82 -19.29
C ALA A 220 0.17 18.87 -18.26
N PHE A 221 -0.35 19.46 -17.19
CA PHE A 221 -1.09 18.77 -16.14
C PHE A 221 -2.57 19.20 -16.17
N ASP A 222 -3.47 18.24 -16.01
CA ASP A 222 -4.92 18.43 -16.01
C ASP A 222 -5.56 17.51 -14.95
N GLN A 223 -6.14 18.10 -13.91
CA GLN A 223 -6.77 17.37 -12.82
C GLN A 223 -7.98 16.56 -13.30
N GLU A 224 -8.79 17.10 -14.22
CA GLU A 224 -9.97 16.40 -14.73
C GLU A 224 -9.55 15.10 -15.43
N ARG A 225 -8.47 15.15 -16.21
CA ARG A 225 -7.89 13.97 -16.86
C ARG A 225 -7.39 12.92 -15.87
N PHE A 226 -6.95 13.32 -14.68
CA PHE A 226 -6.40 12.39 -13.70
C PHE A 226 -7.50 11.75 -12.85
N ASP A 227 -8.66 12.40 -12.75
CA ASP A 227 -9.83 11.92 -12.01
C ASP A 227 -10.79 11.08 -12.88
N THR A 228 -10.59 10.99 -14.21
CA THR A 228 -11.35 10.13 -15.15
C THR A 228 -10.93 8.66 -15.10
#